data_AF-A0A2Y9TUB9-F1
#
_entry.id   AF-A0A2Y9TUB9-F1
#
_cell.length_a   1.000
_cell.length_b   1.000
_cell.length_c   1.000
_cell.angle_alpha   90.00
_cell.angle_beta   90.00
_cell.angle_gamma   90.00
#
_symmetry.space_group_name_H-M   'P 1'
#
loop_
_entity.id
_entity.type
_entity.pdbx_description
1 polymer ?
#
loop_
_entity_poly.entity_id
_entity_poly.type
_entity_poly.pdbx_seq_one_letter_code
_entity_poly.pdbx_strand_id
1 'polypeptide(L)'
;MADDWITEQQESDFNEQMKDLIAEKAAILILKHGYSRDSAINKVRNILTARDDYASDPGVYIEDSDEWLLDELKLPDTPSDKDKLAQVRAIATDIRNWL
;
A
#
# COMPACT_ATOMS: atom_id res chain seq x y z
N MET A 1 11.91 7.96 31.04
CA MET A 1 12.84 7.04 30.32
C MET A 1 12.16 5.74 29.89
N ALA A 2 10.82 5.65 29.89
CA ALA A 2 10.07 4.49 29.40
C ALA A 2 9.28 4.77 28.10
N ASP A 3 9.14 6.04 27.72
CA ASP A 3 8.41 6.45 26.51
C ASP A 3 9.20 6.20 25.21
N ASP A 4 10.54 6.20 25.25
CA ASP A 4 11.36 5.94 24.05
C ASP A 4 11.20 4.50 23.53
N TRP A 5 11.10 3.50 24.41
CA TRP A 5 10.96 2.10 24.00
C TRP A 5 9.58 1.75 23.42
N ILE A 6 8.53 2.39 23.91
CA ILE A 6 7.18 2.20 23.37
C ILE A 6 7.10 2.84 21.98
N THR A 7 7.77 3.98 21.80
CA THR A 7 7.81 4.71 20.52
C THR A 7 8.59 3.94 19.46
N GLU A 8 9.77 3.39 19.78
CA GLU A 8 10.57 2.57 18.87
C GLU A 8 9.82 1.30 18.41
N GLN A 9 9.11 0.65 19.33
CA GLN A 9 8.37 -0.57 19.01
C GLN A 9 7.16 -0.28 18.10
N GLN A 10 6.45 0.83 18.36
CA GLN A 10 5.34 1.26 17.51
C GLN A 10 5.80 1.70 16.11
N GLU A 11 6.94 2.39 16.00
CA GLU A 11 7.52 2.75 14.70
C GLU A 11 7.96 1.52 13.90
N SER A 12 8.52 0.50 14.57
CA SER A 12 8.87 -0.76 13.92
C SER A 12 7.63 -1.47 13.38
N ASP A 13 6.58 -1.61 14.20
CA ASP A 13 5.33 -2.26 13.82
C ASP A 13 4.62 -1.50 12.68
N PHE A 14 4.69 -0.17 12.70
CA PHE A 14 4.14 0.68 11.64
C PHE A 14 4.90 0.50 10.33
N ASN A 15 6.24 0.46 10.37
CA ASN A 15 7.07 0.21 9.20
C ASN A 15 6.83 -1.19 8.61
N GLU A 16 6.66 -2.22 9.44
CA GLU A 16 6.34 -3.57 8.95
C GLU A 16 4.97 -3.62 8.28
N GLN A 17 3.94 -3.02 8.89
CA GLN A 17 2.62 -2.94 8.29
C GLN A 17 2.63 -2.16 6.97
N MET A 18 3.41 -1.09 6.89
CA MET A 18 3.54 -0.31 5.66
C MET A 18 4.27 -1.10 4.57
N LYS A 19 5.31 -1.87 4.91
CA LYS A 19 5.97 -2.80 3.98
C LYS A 19 5.00 -3.86 3.47
N ASP A 20 4.19 -4.44 4.34
CA ASP A 20 3.17 -5.44 3.97
C ASP A 20 2.13 -4.87 3.01
N LEU A 21 1.62 -3.67 3.31
CA LEU A 21 0.64 -2.99 2.47
C LEU A 21 1.23 -2.66 1.10
N ILE A 22 2.47 -2.14 1.06
CA ILE A 22 3.17 -1.86 -0.20
C ILE A 22 3.35 -3.15 -1.01
N ALA A 23 3.79 -4.23 -0.37
CA ALA A 23 4.04 -5.50 -1.03
C ALA A 23 2.76 -6.11 -1.61
N GLU A 24 1.65 -6.09 -0.86
CA GLU A 24 0.36 -6.60 -1.31
C GLU A 24 -0.19 -5.79 -2.50
N LYS A 25 -0.20 -4.46 -2.38
CA LYS A 25 -0.71 -3.59 -3.44
C LYS A 25 0.17 -3.62 -4.68
N ALA A 26 1.49 -3.70 -4.52
CA ALA A 26 2.42 -3.85 -5.63
C ALA A 26 2.23 -5.20 -6.34
N ALA A 27 2.04 -6.29 -5.58
CA ALA A 27 1.75 -7.60 -6.16
C ALA A 27 0.47 -7.60 -7.01
N ILE A 28 -0.56 -6.86 -6.58
CA ILE A 28 -1.78 -6.68 -7.37
C ILE A 28 -1.50 -5.90 -8.66
N LEU A 29 -0.69 -4.83 -8.63
CA LEU A 29 -0.32 -4.08 -9.83
C LEU A 29 0.46 -4.94 -10.84
N ILE A 30 1.36 -5.78 -10.36
CA ILE A 30 2.10 -6.72 -11.21
C ILE A 30 1.14 -7.70 -11.88
N LEU A 31 0.21 -8.29 -11.12
CA LEU A 31 -0.73 -9.28 -11.64
C LEU A 31 -1.82 -8.71 -12.55
N LYS A 32 -2.41 -7.57 -12.20
CA LYS A 32 -3.53 -6.97 -12.97
C LYS A 32 -3.08 -6.15 -14.16
N HIS A 33 -1.96 -5.44 -14.03
CA HIS A 33 -1.53 -4.45 -15.02
C HIS A 33 -0.16 -4.76 -15.64
N GLY A 34 0.52 -5.83 -15.21
CA GLY A 34 1.79 -6.25 -15.80
C GLY A 34 2.96 -5.31 -15.48
N TYR A 35 2.87 -4.51 -14.41
CA TYR A 35 3.98 -3.66 -13.99
C TYR A 35 5.21 -4.48 -13.61
N SER A 36 6.40 -3.89 -13.78
CA SER A 36 7.61 -4.41 -13.17
C SER A 36 7.58 -4.21 -11.65
N ARG A 37 8.34 -5.04 -10.93
CA ARG A 37 8.36 -5.05 -9.47
C ARG A 37 8.69 -3.67 -8.88
N ASP A 38 9.76 -3.03 -9.35
CA ASP A 38 10.14 -1.68 -8.93
C ASP A 38 9.08 -0.62 -9.25
N SER A 39 8.49 -0.69 -10.45
CA SER A 39 7.47 0.27 -10.87
C SER A 39 6.20 0.14 -10.02
N ALA A 40 5.81 -1.09 -9.69
CA ALA A 40 4.66 -1.36 -8.83
C ALA A 40 4.89 -0.83 -7.41
N ILE A 41 6.07 -1.08 -6.82
CA ILE A 41 6.44 -0.57 -5.50
C ILE A 41 6.43 0.97 -5.50
N ASN A 42 7.08 1.59 -6.48
CA ASN A 42 7.14 3.05 -6.58
C ASN A 42 5.77 3.67 -6.80
N LYS A 43 4.90 3.04 -7.61
CA LYS A 43 3.53 3.52 -7.82
C LYS A 43 2.74 3.49 -6.51
N VAL A 44 2.81 2.41 -5.73
CA VAL A 44 2.12 2.34 -4.44
C VAL A 44 2.67 3.36 -3.45
N ARG A 45 3.99 3.53 -3.36
CA ARG A 45 4.59 4.58 -2.52
C ARG A 45 4.11 5.97 -2.91
N ASN A 46 4.11 6.28 -4.21
CA ASN A 46 3.61 7.57 -4.70
C ASN A 46 2.13 7.78 -4.37
N ILE A 47 1.30 6.73 -4.46
CA ILE A 47 -0.11 6.80 -4.04
C ILE A 47 -0.21 7.13 -2.56
N LEU A 48 0.54 6.43 -1.69
CA LEU A 48 0.50 6.66 -0.24
C LEU A 48 0.98 8.06 0.13
N THR A 49 2.08 8.53 -0.47
CA THR A 49 2.59 9.90 -0.26
C THR A 49 1.58 10.94 -0.72
N ALA A 50 1.02 10.78 -1.93
CA ALA A 50 0.04 11.73 -2.43
C ALA A 50 -1.27 11.69 -1.64
N ARG A 51 -1.68 10.53 -1.12
CA ARG A 51 -2.81 10.44 -0.18
C ARG A 51 -2.53 11.25 1.08
N ASP A 52 -1.33 11.17 1.65
CA ASP A 52 -0.97 11.97 2.82
C ASP A 52 -1.02 13.48 2.51
N ASP A 53 -0.50 13.89 1.34
CA ASP A 53 -0.53 15.28 0.88
C ASP A 53 -1.96 15.81 0.66
N TYR A 54 -2.85 14.98 0.08
CA TYR A 54 -4.23 15.35 -0.25
C TYR A 54 -5.26 14.93 0.80
N ALA A 55 -4.85 14.32 1.91
CA ALA A 55 -5.77 13.87 2.96
C ALA A 55 -6.58 15.03 3.56
N SER A 56 -6.02 16.24 3.53
CA SER A 56 -6.69 17.46 4.02
C SER A 56 -7.47 18.21 2.94
N ASP A 57 -7.49 17.72 1.68
CA ASP A 57 -8.17 18.38 0.57
C ASP A 57 -9.55 17.73 0.30
N PRO A 58 -10.65 18.41 0.68
CA PRO A 58 -12.01 17.89 0.46
C PRO A 58 -12.41 17.83 -1.01
N GLY A 59 -11.64 18.43 -1.92
CA GLY A 59 -11.80 18.29 -3.36
C GLY A 59 -11.24 16.99 -3.92
N VAL A 60 -10.46 16.24 -3.13
CA VAL A 60 -9.73 15.04 -3.55
C VAL A 60 -10.12 13.81 -2.72
N TYR A 61 -10.33 13.99 -1.41
CA TYR A 61 -10.74 12.95 -0.48
C TYR A 61 -12.07 13.31 0.18
N ILE A 62 -13.04 12.40 0.10
CA ILE A 62 -14.35 12.54 0.75
C ILE A 62 -14.32 11.72 2.04
N GLU A 63 -14.05 12.36 3.18
CA GLU A 63 -14.01 11.71 4.50
C GLU A 63 -15.30 10.93 4.82
N ASP A 64 -16.47 11.49 4.49
CA ASP A 64 -17.79 10.87 4.77
C ASP A 64 -17.99 9.50 4.08
N SER A 65 -17.30 9.26 2.96
CA SER A 65 -17.41 8.02 2.19
C SER A 65 -16.10 7.22 2.15
N ASP A 66 -15.03 7.73 2.76
CA ASP A 66 -13.67 7.20 2.63
C ASP A 66 -13.24 7.01 1.16
N GLU A 67 -13.71 7.89 0.27
CA GLU A 67 -13.53 7.77 -1.18
C GLU A 67 -12.50 8.77 -1.72
N TRP A 68 -11.59 8.25 -2.53
CA TRP A 68 -10.61 9.05 -3.27
C TRP A 68 -11.16 9.36 -4.67
N LEU A 69 -11.33 10.64 -4.99
CA LEU A 69 -11.89 11.09 -6.26
C LEU A 69 -10.92 10.91 -7.43
N LEU A 70 -9.62 11.07 -7.18
CA LEU A 70 -8.59 10.88 -8.20
C LEU A 70 -8.28 9.39 -8.37
N ASP A 71 -8.45 8.86 -9.59
CA ASP A 71 -8.08 7.49 -9.93
C ASP A 71 -6.59 7.19 -9.69
N GLU A 72 -5.73 8.20 -9.77
CA GLU A 72 -4.31 8.06 -9.49
C GLU A 72 -4.01 7.81 -8.00
N LEU A 73 -4.94 8.13 -7.11
CA LEU A 73 -4.86 7.89 -5.66
C LEU A 73 -5.62 6.64 -5.24
N LYS A 74 -6.31 5.96 -6.16
CA LYS A 74 -7.01 4.72 -5.84
C LYS A 74 -6.01 3.57 -5.77
N LEU A 75 -5.97 2.91 -4.62
CA LEU A 75 -5.21 1.66 -4.48
C LEU A 75 -5.90 0.57 -5.30
N PRO A 76 -5.12 -0.34 -5.91
CA PRO A 76 -5.70 -1.44 -6.66
C PRO A 76 -6.49 -2.36 -5.73
N ASP A 77 -7.68 -2.74 -6.19
CA ASP A 77 -8.55 -3.68 -5.48
C ASP A 77 -7.94 -5.08 -5.45
N THR A 78 -8.05 -5.71 -4.29
CA THR A 78 -7.67 -7.11 -4.10
C THR A 78 -8.55 -7.99 -5.00
N PRO A 79 -7.97 -8.90 -5.79
CA PRO A 79 -8.77 -9.77 -6.64
C PRO A 79 -9.67 -10.69 -5.80
N SER A 80 -10.93 -10.86 -6.23
CA SER A 80 -11.88 -11.76 -5.55
C SER A 80 -11.64 -13.25 -5.86
N ASP A 81 -10.86 -13.55 -6.90
CA ASP A 81 -10.49 -14.92 -7.27
C ASP A 81 -9.48 -15.51 -6.28
N LYS A 82 -9.78 -16.71 -5.75
CA LYS A 82 -8.89 -17.42 -4.81
C LYS A 82 -7.51 -17.72 -5.41
N ASP A 83 -7.45 -18.11 -6.68
CA ASP A 83 -6.18 -18.39 -7.37
C ASP A 83 -5.33 -17.12 -7.53
N LYS A 84 -5.96 -16.00 -7.91
CA LYS A 84 -5.26 -14.71 -8.00
C LYS A 84 -4.82 -14.21 -6.64
N LEU A 85 -5.62 -14.42 -5.59
CA LEU A 85 -5.24 -14.13 -4.21
C LEU A 85 -4.00 -14.90 -3.77
N ALA A 86 -3.93 -16.20 -4.09
CA ALA A 86 -2.74 -17.01 -3.79
C ALA A 86 -1.50 -16.49 -4.53
N GLN A 87 -1.63 -16.10 -5.79
CA GLN A 87 -0.55 -15.49 -6.56
C GLN A 87 -0.14 -14.12 -6.02
N VAL A 88 -1.10 -13.26 -5.66
CA VAL A 88 -0.85 -11.96 -5.01
C VAL A 88 -0.04 -12.17 -3.75
N ARG A 89 -0.45 -13.10 -2.88
CA ARG A 89 0.28 -13.41 -1.63
C ARG A 89 1.70 -13.91 -1.90
N ALA A 90 1.88 -14.82 -2.86
CA ALA A 90 3.21 -15.32 -3.20
C ALA A 90 4.14 -14.21 -3.68
N ILE A 91 3.65 -13.32 -4.56
CA ILE A 91 4.41 -12.17 -5.06
C ILE A 91 4.64 -11.15 -3.95
N ALA A 92 3.65 -10.90 -3.09
CA ALA A 92 3.76 -9.99 -1.97
C ALA A 92 4.83 -10.45 -0.97
N THR A 93 4.88 -11.75 -0.63
CA THR A 93 5.95 -12.29 0.22
C THR A 93 7.33 -12.09 -0.41
N ASP A 94 7.45 -12.30 -1.73
CA ASP A 94 8.72 -12.09 -2.44
C ASP A 94 9.12 -10.60 -2.46
N ILE A 95 8.16 -9.68 -2.61
CA ILE A 95 8.39 -8.23 -2.52
C ILE A 95 8.76 -7.82 -1.10
N ARG A 96 8.08 -8.35 -0.08
CA ARG A 96 8.37 -8.04 1.34
C ARG A 96 9.81 -8.40 1.69
N ASN A 97 10.29 -9.56 1.26
CA ASN A 97 11.67 -9.97 1.49
C ASN A 97 12.71 -9.07 0.78
N TRP A 98 12.26 -8.28 -0.18
CA TRP A 98 13.10 -7.36 -0.96
C TRP A 98 13.06 -5.92 -0.43
N LEU A 99 12.08 -5.57 0.42
CA LEU A 99 11.85 -4.25 1.02
C LEU A 99 12.53 -4.08 2.39
#